data_AF-A0A7S7RNI4-F1
#
_entry.id   AF-A0A7S7RNI4-F1
#
_cell.length_a   1.000
_cell.length_b   1.000
_cell.length_c   1.000
_cell.angle_alpha   90.00
_cell.angle_beta   90.00
_cell.angle_gamma   90.00
#
_symmetry.space_group_name_H-M   'P 1'
#
loop_
_entity.id
_entity.type
_entity.pdbx_description
1 polymer ?
#
loop_
_entity_poly.entity_id
_entity_poly.type
_entity_poly.pdbx_seq_one_letter_code
_entity_poly.pdbx_strand_id
1 'polypeptide(L)'
;MSTTTYFEENLYPPKYEDGKADKTKSPFTLDVAVSNFFGDSHQVYLRTTDENRKEITLHLTKEQAYSLAEALESAASYIGYDNT
;
A
#
# COMPACT_ATOMS: atom_id res chain seq x y z
N MET A 1 1.82 9.51 21.43
CA MET A 1 1.56 8.56 20.33
C MET A 1 1.84 9.30 19.04
N SER A 2 2.72 8.76 18.21
CA SER A 2 3.12 9.32 16.93
C SER A 2 2.91 8.28 15.84
N THR A 3 2.30 8.71 14.75
CA THR A 3 2.16 7.91 13.53
C THR A 3 2.80 8.71 12.41
N THR A 4 3.69 8.07 11.67
CA THR A 4 4.35 8.65 10.50
C THR A 4 3.97 7.82 9.29
N THR A 5 3.33 8.45 8.31
CA THR A 5 3.01 7.85 7.02
C THR A 5 4.21 8.00 6.07
N TYR A 6 4.59 6.89 5.45
CA TYR A 6 5.73 6.82 4.51
C TYR A 6 5.27 6.66 3.06
N PHE A 7 4.04 6.19 2.85
CA PHE A 7 3.41 6.07 1.54
C PHE A 7 1.92 6.25 1.72
N GLU A 8 1.29 7.08 0.89
CA GLU A 8 -0.16 7.20 0.80
C GLU A 8 -0.50 7.46 -0.66
N GLU A 9 -1.20 6.54 -1.32
CA GLU A 9 -1.71 6.77 -2.67
C GLU A 9 -3.02 6.04 -2.96
N ASN A 10 -3.79 6.59 -3.88
CA ASN A 10 -4.93 6.00 -4.53
C ASN A 10 -4.49 5.00 -5.60
N LEU A 11 -4.79 3.73 -5.35
CA LEU A 11 -4.62 2.65 -6.29
C LEU A 11 -5.96 2.26 -6.91
N TYR A 12 -5.95 1.99 -8.20
CA TYR A 12 -7.14 1.65 -8.97
C TYR A 12 -7.15 0.17 -9.30
N PRO A 13 -8.34 -0.46 -9.37
CA PRO A 13 -8.44 -1.83 -9.87
C PRO A 13 -7.97 -1.91 -11.33
N PRO A 14 -7.49 -3.07 -11.80
CA PRO A 14 -7.08 -3.24 -13.19
C PRO A 14 -8.29 -3.29 -14.12
N LYS A 15 -8.15 -2.75 -15.33
CA LYS A 15 -9.05 -2.98 -16.45
C LYS A 15 -8.93 -4.43 -16.90
N TYR A 16 -10.06 -5.03 -17.24
CA TYR A 16 -10.10 -6.41 -17.74
C TYR A 16 -9.36 -6.58 -19.07
N GLU A 17 -9.31 -5.53 -19.90
CA GLU A 17 -8.83 -5.58 -21.28
C GLU A 17 -7.30 -5.62 -21.38
N ASP A 18 -6.60 -4.79 -20.60
CA ASP A 18 -5.16 -4.60 -20.70
C ASP A 18 -4.42 -4.66 -19.35
N GLY A 19 -5.14 -4.87 -18.24
CA GLY A 19 -4.56 -4.98 -16.90
C GLY A 19 -4.10 -3.65 -16.28
N LYS A 20 -4.25 -2.52 -16.98
CA LYS A 20 -3.84 -1.20 -16.48
C LYS A 20 -4.86 -0.62 -15.49
N ALA A 21 -4.47 0.40 -14.73
CA ALA A 21 -5.35 1.09 -13.79
C ALA A 21 -6.66 1.58 -14.46
N ASP A 22 -7.82 1.15 -13.92
CA ASP A 22 -9.14 1.65 -14.31
C ASP A 22 -9.51 2.88 -13.50
N LYS A 23 -9.08 4.05 -13.97
CA LYS A 23 -9.40 5.36 -13.35
C LYS A 23 -10.89 5.74 -13.40
N THR A 24 -11.74 4.96 -14.08
CA THR A 24 -13.19 5.16 -14.07
C THR A 24 -13.86 4.53 -12.85
N LYS A 25 -13.17 3.60 -12.18
CA LYS A 25 -13.63 2.96 -10.94
C LYS A 25 -13.14 3.74 -9.73
N SER A 26 -13.82 3.49 -8.62
CA SER A 26 -13.45 4.09 -7.35
C SER A 26 -12.08 3.56 -6.88
N PRO A 27 -11.19 4.45 -6.44
CA PRO A 27 -9.88 4.05 -5.95
C PRO A 27 -9.96 3.42 -4.56
N PHE A 28 -8.90 2.71 -4.22
CA PHE A 28 -8.55 2.35 -2.85
C PHE A 28 -7.39 3.22 -2.41
N THR A 29 -7.45 3.80 -1.22
CA THR A 29 -6.28 4.47 -0.63
C THR A 29 -5.43 3.44 0.08
N LEU A 30 -4.17 3.28 -0.33
CA LEU A 30 -3.17 2.45 0.32
C LEU A 30 -2.21 3.33 1.13
N ASP A 31 -2.07 3.06 2.42
CA ASP A 31 -1.17 3.75 3.34
C ASP A 31 -0.16 2.75 3.95
N VAL A 32 1.10 3.17 4.02
CA VAL A 32 2.16 2.50 4.79
C VAL A 32 2.58 3.44 5.90
N ALA A 33 2.26 3.08 7.14
CA ALA A 33 2.53 3.90 8.30
C ALA A 33 3.35 3.16 9.36
N VAL A 34 4.22 3.90 10.03
CA VAL A 34 4.89 3.45 11.25
C VAL A 34 4.23 4.13 12.43
N SER A 35 3.80 3.35 13.41
CA SER A 35 3.18 3.88 14.61
C SER A 35 3.66 3.20 15.89
N ASN A 36 3.61 3.92 17.00
CA ASN A 36 3.95 3.44 18.34
C ASN A 36 2.72 3.35 19.27
N PHE A 37 1.54 3.05 18.70
CA PHE A 37 0.26 3.01 19.43
C PHE A 37 0.27 2.16 20.71
N PHE A 38 0.98 1.03 20.73
CA PHE A 38 0.95 0.06 21.84
C PHE A 38 2.24 0.01 22.70
N GLY A 39 3.07 1.06 22.69
CA GLY A 39 4.25 1.15 23.56
C GLY A 39 5.46 1.82 22.88
N ASP A 40 6.67 1.53 23.36
CA ASP A 40 7.92 2.15 22.86
C ASP A 40 8.45 1.53 21.54
N SER A 41 7.74 0.56 20.97
CA SER A 41 8.17 -0.09 19.73
C SER A 41 7.41 0.46 18.52
N HIS A 42 8.18 0.86 17.50
CA HIS A 42 7.66 1.24 16.20
C HIS A 42 7.15 -0.01 15.47
N GLN A 43 5.89 0.02 15.07
CA GLN A 43 5.23 -1.06 14.31
C GLN A 43 4.86 -0.55 12.93
N VAL A 44 5.02 -1.40 11.92
CA VAL A 44 4.66 -1.10 10.53
C VAL A 44 3.25 -1.61 10.27
N TYR A 45 2.43 -0.75 9.68
CA TYR A 45 1.08 -1.07 9.27
C TYR A 45 0.88 -0.79 7.78
N LEU A 46 0.20 -1.70 7.11
CA LEU A 46 -0.34 -1.52 5.77
C LEU A 46 -1.85 -1.31 5.91
N ARG A 47 -2.37 -0.19 5.41
CA ARG A 47 -3.78 0.16 5.51
C ARG A 47 -4.38 0.32 4.14
N THR A 48 -5.54 -0.25 3.92
CA THR A 48 -6.31 -0.06 2.69
C THR A 48 -7.70 0.45 3.04
N THR A 49 -8.09 1.55 2.44
CA THR A 49 -9.40 2.19 2.64
C THR A 49 -10.15 2.23 1.32
N ASP A 50 -11.38 1.72 1.31
CA ASP A 50 -12.26 1.78 0.14
C ASP A 50 -13.10 3.08 0.08
N GLU A 51 -13.84 3.26 -1.01
CA GLU A 51 -14.74 4.41 -1.22
C GLU A 51 -15.83 4.57 -0.14
N ASN A 52 -16.20 3.47 0.52
CA ASN A 52 -17.20 3.44 1.59
C ASN A 52 -16.57 3.72 2.96
N ARG A 53 -15.29 4.13 2.99
CA ARG A 53 -14.46 4.33 4.20
C ARG A 53 -14.30 3.06 5.03
N LYS A 54 -14.43 1.89 4.41
CA LYS A 54 -14.08 0.64 5.06
C LYS A 54 -12.58 0.49 5.04
N GLU A 55 -11.98 0.47 6.22
CA GLU A 55 -10.55 0.32 6.42
C GLU A 55 -10.20 -1.15 6.74
N ILE A 56 -9.14 -1.65 6.12
CA ILE A 56 -8.45 -2.87 6.50
C ILE A 56 -7.04 -2.46 6.93
N THR A 57 -6.71 -2.69 8.19
CA THR A 57 -5.36 -2.46 8.73
C THR A 57 -4.67 -3.79 9.00
N LEU A 58 -3.47 -3.96 8.43
CA LEU A 58 -2.62 -5.14 8.58
C LEU A 58 -1.32 -4.74 9.29
N HIS A 59 -0.91 -5.51 10.29
CA HIS A 59 0.41 -5.40 10.91
C HIS A 59 1.42 -6.21 10.09
N LEU A 60 2.58 -5.62 9.80
CA LEU A 60 3.69 -6.31 9.16
C LEU A 60 4.81 -6.56 10.18
N THR A 61 5.29 -7.81 10.24
CA THR A 61 6.55 -8.08 10.92
C THR A 61 7.71 -7.46 10.15
N LYS A 62 8.87 -7.32 10.81
CA LYS A 62 10.09 -6.83 10.18
C LYS A 62 10.42 -7.61 8.90
N GLU A 63 10.41 -8.95 8.97
CA GLU A 63 10.73 -9.81 7.83
C GLU A 63 9.70 -9.67 6.69
N GLN A 64 8.41 -9.57 7.01
CA GLN A 64 7.36 -9.34 6.00
C GLN A 64 7.52 -7.99 5.30
N ALA A 65 7.85 -6.94 6.05
CA ALA A 65 8.07 -5.61 5.49
C ALA A 65 9.26 -5.59 4.52
N TYR A 66 10.39 -6.20 4.88
CA TYR A 66 11.55 -6.30 3.99
C TYR A 66 11.26 -7.15 2.76
N SER A 67 10.66 -8.33 2.95
CA SER A 67 10.33 -9.22 1.83
C SER A 67 9.33 -8.58 0.86
N LEU A 68 8.34 -7.84 1.36
CA LEU A 68 7.40 -7.09 0.51
C LEU A 68 8.12 -5.98 -0.26
N ALA A 69 9.01 -5.23 0.39
CA ALA A 69 9.78 -4.17 -0.28
C ALA A 69 10.66 -4.72 -1.41
N GLU A 70 11.40 -5.80 -1.17
CA GLU A 70 12.23 -6.47 -2.18
C GLU A 70 11.39 -7.03 -3.34
N ALA A 71 10.23 -7.62 -3.04
CA ALA A 71 9.31 -8.12 -4.04
C ALA A 71 8.75 -6.99 -4.93
N LEU A 72 8.39 -5.86 -4.34
CA LEU A 72 7.91 -4.68 -5.06
C LEU A 72 9.01 -4.06 -5.93
N GLU A 73 10.23 -3.90 -5.41
CA GLU A 73 11.38 -3.41 -6.17
C GLU A 73 11.68 -4.31 -7.37
N SER A 74 11.69 -5.63 -7.14
CA SER A 74 11.89 -6.62 -8.21
C SER A 74 10.77 -6.56 -9.25
N ALA A 75 9.50 -6.49 -8.83
CA ALA A 75 8.36 -6.40 -9.73
C ALA A 75 8.37 -5.11 -10.55
N ALA A 76 8.75 -3.98 -9.95
CA ALA A 76 8.85 -2.69 -10.62
C ALA A 76 9.84 -2.71 -11.80
N SER A 77 10.91 -3.51 -11.71
CA SER A 77 11.88 -3.66 -12.81
C SER A 77 11.29 -4.25 -14.10
N TYR A 78 10.16 -4.96 -14.01
CA TYR A 78 9.44 -5.49 -15.17
C TYR A 78 8.46 -4.49 -15.80
N ILE A 79 8.17 -3.39 -15.11
CA ILE A 79 7.30 -2.32 -15.61
C ILE A 79 8.13 -1.43 -16.52
N GLY A 80 8.17 -1.77 -17.81
CA GLY A 80 9.05 -1.10 -18.77
C GLY A 80 8.66 0.34 -19.12
N TYR A 81 7.36 0.63 -19.32
CA TYR A 81 6.86 1.94 -19.77
C TYR A 81 5.42 2.21 -19.31
N ASP A 82 5.04 1.82 -18.10
CA ASP A 82 3.76 2.25 -17.52
C ASP A 82 3.99 3.49 -16.64
N ASN A 83 3.87 4.67 -17.24
CA ASN A 83 3.93 5.97 -16.57
C ASN A 83 2.53 6.57 -16.33
N THR A 84 1.48 5.74 -16.45
CA THR A 84 0.08 6.23 -16.43
C THR A 84 -0.42 6.60 -15.04
#